data_AF-A0A926SUM0-F1
#
_entry.id   AF-A0A926SUM0-F1
#
_cell.length_a   1.000
_cell.length_b   1.000
_cell.length_c   1.000
_cell.angle_alpha   90.00
_cell.angle_beta   90.00
_cell.angle_gamma   90.00
#
_symmetry.space_group_name_H-M   'P 1'
#
loop_
_entity.id
_entity.type
_entity.pdbx_description
1 polymer ?
#
loop_
_entity_poly.entity_id
_entity_poly.type
_entity_poly.pdbx_seq_one_letter_code
_entity_poly.pdbx_strand_id
1 'polypeptide(L)'
;MFILKRQDVEISSIQHPTREQQIPILNYQGQTFRLISVFAANQAEEAKAFWRDLTDNRGKACVLLEEPDRYSVWGKIRLDQLAAEASNDSKIQPLTQACLLLLQAVYMDIEDLLGARQAGLFQKDLVEILRKWNFPGGDTPSAVNSLLTMDPLSSLQVPPWEEHHLITLLQEIHRLGKGYFGNTNFAQGVSDTLQDMPGGDRAQFIDWLKQTALGKLWR
;
A
#
# COMPACT_ATOMS: atom_id res chain seq x y z
N MET A 1 6.30 -7.41 -23.36
CA MET A 1 6.01 -6.69 -22.11
C MET A 1 4.85 -5.76 -22.40
N PHE A 2 3.71 -5.92 -21.71
CA PHE A 2 2.41 -5.49 -22.23
C PHE A 2 1.71 -4.49 -21.31
N ILE A 3 1.18 -3.44 -21.92
CA ILE A 3 0.13 -2.60 -21.34
C ILE A 3 -1.19 -3.19 -21.83
N LEU A 4 -2.06 -3.57 -20.91
CA LEU A 4 -3.34 -4.22 -21.18
C LEU A 4 -4.48 -3.25 -20.92
N LYS A 5 -5.57 -3.40 -21.66
CA LYS A 5 -6.84 -2.73 -21.36
C LYS A 5 -7.75 -3.66 -20.58
N ARG A 6 -8.70 -3.10 -19.82
CA ARG A 6 -9.68 -3.88 -19.05
C ARG A 6 -10.38 -4.98 -19.86
N GLN A 7 -10.64 -4.74 -21.15
CA GLN A 7 -11.31 -5.68 -22.06
C GLN A 7 -10.44 -6.90 -22.45
N ASP A 8 -9.12 -6.81 -22.26
CA ASP A 8 -8.17 -7.84 -22.69
C ASP A 8 -7.97 -8.94 -21.63
N VAL A 9 -8.54 -8.76 -20.43
CA VAL A 9 -8.23 -9.57 -19.25
C VAL A 9 -9.47 -10.04 -18.50
N GLU A 10 -9.34 -11.19 -17.84
CA GLU A 10 -10.30 -11.69 -16.87
C GLU A 10 -9.75 -11.45 -15.47
N ILE A 11 -10.54 -10.80 -14.60
CA ILE A 11 -10.18 -10.59 -13.20
C ILE A 11 -11.18 -11.38 -12.34
N SER A 12 -10.67 -12.30 -11.53
CA SER A 12 -11.44 -13.08 -10.57
C SER A 12 -10.83 -12.95 -9.18
N SER A 13 -11.53 -13.45 -8.17
CA SER A 13 -11.04 -13.51 -6.80
C SER A 13 -10.85 -14.95 -6.36
N ILE A 14 -9.76 -15.23 -5.65
CA ILE A 14 -9.51 -16.52 -5.02
C ILE A 14 -9.45 -16.36 -3.51
N GLN A 15 -9.88 -17.39 -2.77
CA GLN A 15 -9.76 -17.42 -1.32
C GLN A 15 -8.28 -17.53 -0.93
N HIS A 16 -7.83 -16.68 0.00
CA HIS A 16 -6.50 -16.80 0.60
C HIS A 16 -6.39 -18.16 1.31
N PRO A 17 -5.29 -18.92 1.14
CA PRO A 17 -5.19 -20.29 1.67
C PRO A 17 -5.38 -20.39 3.19
N THR A 18 -4.97 -19.36 3.93
CA THR A 18 -4.96 -19.33 5.40
C THR A 18 -5.81 -18.22 6.03
N ARG A 19 -6.36 -17.30 5.22
CA ARG A 19 -7.12 -16.14 5.72
C ARG A 19 -8.51 -16.17 5.12
N GLU A 20 -9.51 -15.67 5.85
CA GLU A 20 -10.86 -15.42 5.32
C GLU A 20 -10.89 -14.15 4.42
N GLN A 21 -9.97 -14.06 3.45
CA GLN A 21 -9.79 -12.92 2.57
C GLN A 21 -9.78 -13.35 1.10
N GLN A 22 -10.34 -12.50 0.23
CA GLN A 22 -10.32 -12.69 -1.21
C GLN A 22 -9.14 -11.93 -1.84
N ILE A 23 -8.38 -12.62 -2.69
CA ILE A 23 -7.24 -12.05 -3.41
C ILE A 23 -7.63 -11.86 -4.88
N PRO A 24 -7.48 -10.65 -5.43
CA PRO A 24 -7.74 -10.42 -6.85
C PRO A 24 -6.64 -11.06 -7.72
N ILE A 25 -7.06 -11.73 -8.77
CA ILE A 25 -6.23 -12.45 -9.73
C ILE A 25 -6.60 -12.03 -11.14
N LEU A 26 -5.58 -11.63 -11.90
CA LEU A 26 -5.72 -11.30 -13.32
C LEU A 26 -5.24 -12.48 -14.15
N ASN A 27 -6.07 -12.92 -15.09
CA ASN A 27 -5.75 -13.95 -16.07
C ASN A 27 -5.62 -13.32 -17.46
N TYR A 28 -4.50 -13.61 -18.13
CA TYR A 28 -4.21 -13.14 -19.48
C TYR A 28 -3.39 -14.20 -20.22
N GLN A 29 -3.87 -14.65 -21.39
CA GLN A 29 -3.18 -15.64 -22.23
C GLN A 29 -2.73 -16.91 -21.48
N GLY A 30 -3.59 -17.43 -20.59
CA GLY A 30 -3.28 -18.62 -19.78
C GLY A 30 -2.23 -18.40 -18.69
N GLN A 31 -1.84 -17.14 -18.43
CA GLN A 31 -0.96 -16.76 -17.34
C GLN A 31 -1.75 -16.01 -16.27
N THR A 32 -1.31 -16.19 -15.03
CA THR A 32 -1.96 -15.65 -13.84
C THR A 32 -1.08 -14.60 -13.20
N PHE A 33 -1.69 -13.50 -12.77
CA PHE A 33 -1.02 -12.36 -12.18
C PHE A 33 -1.73 -11.92 -10.90
N ARG A 34 -0.96 -11.51 -9.89
CA ARG A 34 -1.42 -10.96 -8.62
C ARG A 34 -1.24 -9.45 -8.61
N LEU A 35 -2.17 -8.73 -8.00
CA LEU A 35 -2.09 -7.28 -7.87
C LEU A 35 -0.87 -6.87 -7.03
N ILE A 36 -0.03 -5.99 -7.56
CA ILE A 36 1.15 -5.42 -6.87
C ILE A 36 0.85 -4.00 -6.38
N SER A 37 0.26 -3.16 -7.22
CA SER A 37 0.03 -1.75 -6.88
C SER A 37 -1.08 -1.16 -7.73
N VAL A 38 -1.72 -0.12 -7.22
CA VAL A 38 -2.76 0.63 -7.91
C VAL A 38 -2.45 2.12 -7.89
N PHE A 39 -2.80 2.81 -8.96
CA PHE A 39 -2.51 4.22 -9.22
C PHE A 39 -3.76 4.90 -9.76
N ALA A 40 -4.04 6.13 -9.35
CA ALA A 40 -5.19 6.88 -9.82
C ALA A 40 -5.10 7.19 -11.33
N ALA A 41 -6.23 7.51 -11.97
CA ALA A 41 -6.26 7.89 -13.40
C ALA A 41 -5.29 9.02 -13.78
N ASN A 42 -4.98 9.94 -12.85
CA ASN A 42 -4.04 11.03 -13.07
C ASN A 42 -2.57 10.66 -12.76
N GLN A 43 -2.28 9.42 -12.33
CA GLN A 43 -0.95 8.90 -12.01
C GLN A 43 -0.43 7.93 -13.09
N ALA A 44 -0.78 8.18 -14.35
CA ALA A 44 -0.45 7.30 -15.46
C ALA A 44 1.07 7.15 -15.66
N GLU A 45 1.82 8.25 -15.52
CA GLU A 45 3.27 8.25 -15.72
C GLU A 45 4.00 7.56 -14.55
N GLU A 46 3.52 7.76 -13.32
CA GLU A 46 4.00 7.06 -12.13
C GLU A 46 3.75 5.55 -12.24
N ALA A 47 2.56 5.14 -12.70
CA ALA A 47 2.24 3.74 -12.92
C ALA A 47 3.16 3.08 -13.97
N LYS A 48 3.41 3.79 -15.08
CA LYS A 48 4.34 3.33 -16.13
C LYS A 48 5.77 3.27 -15.64
N ALA A 49 6.21 4.26 -14.86
CA ALA A 49 7.56 4.29 -14.29
C ALA A 49 7.76 3.15 -13.29
N PHE A 50 6.77 2.90 -12.42
CA PHE A 50 6.78 1.79 -11.48
C PHE A 50 6.83 0.44 -12.19
N TRP A 51 5.97 0.25 -13.20
CA TRP A 51 5.96 -0.96 -14.01
C TRP A 51 7.31 -1.21 -14.71
N ARG A 52 7.89 -0.18 -15.34
CA ARG A 52 9.23 -0.27 -15.98
C ARG A 52 10.33 -0.61 -14.98
N ASP A 53 10.31 -0.02 -13.78
CA ASP A 53 11.32 -0.37 -12.75
C ASP A 53 11.27 -1.86 -12.40
N LEU A 54 10.06 -2.42 -12.24
CA LEU A 54 9.89 -3.83 -11.91
C LEU A 54 10.37 -4.76 -13.02
N THR A 55 10.09 -4.44 -14.28
CA THR A 55 10.47 -5.28 -15.41
C THR A 55 11.95 -5.14 -15.77
N ASP A 56 12.43 -3.90 -15.88
CA ASP A 56 13.70 -3.58 -16.53
C ASP A 56 14.84 -3.66 -15.52
N ASN A 57 14.61 -3.18 -14.30
CA ASN A 57 15.65 -3.13 -13.26
C ASN A 57 15.63 -4.36 -12.35
N ARG A 58 14.49 -5.04 -12.22
CA ARG A 58 14.33 -6.15 -11.26
C ARG A 58 13.98 -7.49 -11.89
N GLY A 59 13.82 -7.54 -13.21
CA GLY A 59 13.52 -8.77 -13.96
C GLY A 59 12.20 -9.43 -13.57
N LYS A 60 11.27 -8.71 -12.92
CA LYS A 60 9.97 -9.27 -12.56
C LYS A 60 9.05 -9.26 -13.78
N ALA A 61 8.42 -10.40 -14.08
CA ALA A 61 7.39 -10.45 -15.10
C ALA A 61 6.11 -9.79 -14.56
N CYS A 62 5.77 -8.59 -15.04
CA CYS A 62 4.53 -7.91 -14.66
C CYS A 62 3.86 -7.21 -15.85
N VAL A 63 2.56 -6.95 -15.70
CA VAL A 63 1.73 -6.24 -16.67
C VAL A 63 1.17 -4.97 -16.04
N LEU A 64 1.03 -3.92 -16.85
CA LEU A 64 0.31 -2.71 -16.49
C LEU A 64 -1.08 -2.81 -17.10
N LEU A 65 -2.12 -2.76 -16.27
CA LEU A 65 -3.51 -2.72 -16.69
C LEU A 65 -4.03 -1.28 -16.61
N GLU A 66 -4.55 -0.78 -17.71
CA GLU A 66 -5.21 0.52 -17.79
C GLU A 66 -6.73 0.33 -17.71
N GLU A 67 -7.33 0.97 -16.70
CA GLU A 67 -8.77 1.03 -16.47
C GLU A 67 -9.22 2.50 -16.59
N PRO A 68 -10.52 2.79 -16.83
CA PRO A 68 -10.98 4.16 -17.02
C PRO A 68 -10.66 5.12 -15.86
N ASP A 69 -10.63 4.61 -14.63
CA ASP A 69 -10.50 5.37 -13.39
C ASP A 69 -9.16 5.14 -12.66
N ARG A 70 -8.32 4.20 -13.14
CA ARG A 70 -7.08 3.80 -12.47
C ARG A 70 -6.13 3.03 -13.40
N TYR A 71 -4.88 2.89 -12.93
CA TYR A 71 -3.89 1.98 -13.46
C TYR A 71 -3.54 0.97 -12.38
N SER A 72 -3.31 -0.29 -12.75
CA SER A 72 -2.89 -1.33 -11.82
C SER A 72 -1.71 -2.12 -12.38
N VAL A 73 -0.74 -2.45 -11.53
CA VAL A 73 0.42 -3.27 -11.91
C VAL A 73 0.27 -4.64 -11.29
N TRP A 74 0.40 -5.68 -12.11
CA TRP A 74 0.17 -7.06 -11.72
C TRP A 74 1.40 -7.92 -11.99
N GLY A 75 1.86 -8.65 -10.99
CA GLY A 75 3.02 -9.54 -11.07
C GLY A 75 2.62 -10.95 -11.43
N LYS A 76 3.33 -11.57 -12.37
CA LYS A 76 3.12 -12.96 -12.75
C LYS A 76 3.41 -13.86 -11.56
N ILE A 77 2.51 -14.78 -11.30
CA ILE A 77 2.62 -15.77 -10.23
C ILE A 77 2.31 -17.16 -10.78
N ARG A 78 2.70 -18.19 -10.04
CA ARG A 78 2.11 -19.52 -10.18
C ARG A 78 1.16 -19.76 -9.01
N LEU A 79 0.01 -20.39 -9.25
CA LEU A 79 -1.02 -20.57 -8.22
C LEU A 79 -0.53 -21.41 -7.01
N ASP A 80 0.41 -22.32 -7.22
CA ASP A 80 1.11 -23.08 -6.19
C ASP A 80 2.00 -22.22 -5.28
N GLN A 81 2.50 -21.07 -5.78
CA GLN A 81 3.30 -20.15 -4.97
C GLN A 81 2.47 -19.35 -3.95
N LEU A 82 1.18 -19.12 -4.21
CA LEU A 82 0.27 -18.46 -3.24
C LEU A 82 0.16 -19.26 -1.93
N ALA A 83 0.20 -20.59 -1.99
CA ALA A 83 0.20 -21.44 -0.80
C ALA A 83 1.50 -21.34 0.00
N ALA A 84 2.63 -21.16 -0.69
CA ALA A 84 3.94 -20.97 -0.05
C ALA A 84 4.08 -19.57 0.56
N GLU A 85 3.50 -18.54 -0.05
CA GLU A 85 3.51 -17.16 0.46
C GLU A 85 2.68 -16.97 1.74
N ALA A 86 1.72 -17.85 2.04
CA ALA A 86 1.04 -17.87 3.33
C ALA A 86 2.01 -18.08 4.53
N SER A 87 3.26 -18.50 4.29
CA SER A 87 4.32 -18.55 5.30
C SER A 87 5.08 -17.21 5.47
N ASN A 88 5.04 -16.32 4.48
CA ASN A 88 5.55 -14.94 4.55
C ASN A 88 4.59 -14.01 5.32
N ASP A 89 3.44 -14.49 5.79
CA ASP A 89 2.52 -13.76 6.66
C ASP A 89 3.17 -13.22 7.94
N SER A 90 4.16 -13.94 8.46
CA SER A 90 4.96 -13.46 9.60
C SER A 90 5.65 -12.13 9.33
N LYS A 91 5.90 -11.80 8.05
CA LYS A 91 6.57 -10.57 7.63
C LYS A 91 5.61 -9.42 7.35
N ILE A 92 4.35 -9.69 7.01
CA ILE A 92 3.42 -8.60 6.64
C ILE A 92 2.95 -7.82 7.86
N GLN A 93 2.82 -8.46 9.02
CA GLN A 93 2.39 -7.78 10.25
C GLN A 93 3.34 -6.65 10.67
N PRO A 94 4.67 -6.86 10.81
CA PRO A 94 5.61 -5.77 11.08
C PRO A 94 5.55 -4.63 10.06
N LEU A 95 5.34 -4.95 8.78
CA LEU A 95 5.21 -3.93 7.73
C LEU A 95 3.92 -3.11 7.90
N THR A 96 2.80 -3.76 8.21
CA THR A 96 1.54 -3.08 8.50
C THR A 96 1.67 -2.15 9.70
N GLN A 97 2.32 -2.60 10.78
CA GLN A 97 2.55 -1.78 11.97
C GLN A 97 3.36 -0.52 11.64
N ALA A 98 4.44 -0.65 10.88
CA ALA A 98 5.24 0.48 10.44
C ALA A 98 4.46 1.47 9.56
N CYS A 99 3.66 0.97 8.61
CA CYS A 99 2.80 1.82 7.79
C CYS A 99 1.76 2.58 8.60
N LEU A 100 1.19 1.96 9.64
CA LEU A 100 0.25 2.61 10.56
C LEU A 100 0.94 3.67 11.41
N LEU A 101 2.14 3.40 11.93
CA LEU A 101 2.92 4.39 12.67
C LEU A 101 3.22 5.63 11.82
N LEU A 102 3.62 5.44 10.55
CA LEU A 102 3.85 6.54 9.62
C LEU A 102 2.57 7.32 9.31
N LEU A 103 1.44 6.63 9.12
CA LEU A 103 0.14 7.27 8.95
C LEU A 103 -0.22 8.15 10.16
N GLN A 104 -0.06 7.59 11.36
CA GLN A 104 -0.39 8.27 12.61
C GLN A 104 0.53 9.47 12.86
N ALA A 105 1.83 9.36 12.58
CA ALA A 105 2.76 10.48 12.68
C ALA A 105 2.35 11.63 11.76
N VAL A 106 2.02 11.36 10.50
CA VAL A 106 1.54 12.39 9.57
C VAL A 106 0.24 13.03 10.05
N TYR A 107 -0.69 12.24 10.60
CA TYR A 107 -1.93 12.78 11.16
C TYR A 107 -1.67 13.68 12.37
N MET A 108 -0.81 13.26 13.30
CA MET A 108 -0.42 14.06 14.48
C MET A 108 0.27 15.35 14.05
N ASP A 109 1.19 15.30 13.10
CA ASP A 109 1.84 16.51 12.58
C ASP A 109 0.84 17.48 11.94
N ILE A 110 -0.18 16.98 11.25
CA ILE A 110 -1.27 17.81 10.69
C ILE A 110 -2.08 18.45 11.83
N GLU A 111 -2.42 17.69 12.86
CA GLU A 111 -3.16 18.21 14.01
C GLU A 111 -2.36 19.27 14.77
N ASP A 112 -1.10 18.98 15.07
CA ASP A 112 -0.22 19.83 15.87
C ASP A 112 0.18 21.11 15.13
N LEU A 113 0.49 21.02 13.83
CA LEU A 113 0.98 22.16 13.05
C LEU A 113 -0.14 22.95 12.36
N LEU A 114 -1.23 22.29 11.97
CA LEU A 114 -2.31 22.89 11.15
C LEU A 114 -3.66 22.94 11.88
N GLY A 115 -3.78 22.29 13.04
CA GLY A 115 -4.94 22.31 13.92
C GLY A 115 -5.97 21.19 13.64
N ALA A 116 -6.78 20.88 14.66
CA ALA A 116 -7.79 19.82 14.65
C ALA A 116 -8.78 19.87 13.47
N ARG A 117 -9.07 21.06 12.93
CA ARG A 117 -9.93 21.18 11.74
C ARG A 117 -9.29 20.54 10.50
N GLN A 118 -7.99 20.72 10.31
CA GLN A 118 -7.25 20.13 9.18
C GLN A 118 -7.08 18.62 9.38
N ALA A 119 -6.81 18.18 10.62
CA ALA A 119 -6.79 16.76 10.97
C ALA A 119 -8.14 16.07 10.63
N GLY A 120 -9.26 16.73 10.96
CA GLY A 120 -10.58 16.23 10.60
C GLY A 120 -10.88 16.20 9.08
N LEU A 121 -10.25 17.06 8.28
CA LEU A 121 -10.33 16.97 6.81
C LEU A 121 -9.47 15.83 6.29
N PHE A 122 -8.26 15.68 6.82
CA PHE A 122 -7.35 14.58 6.45
C PHE A 122 -7.99 13.22 6.72
N GLN A 123 -8.67 13.05 7.85
CA GLN A 123 -9.42 11.83 8.16
C GLN A 123 -10.50 11.53 7.11
N LYS A 124 -11.19 12.56 6.59
CA LYS A 124 -12.21 12.37 5.53
C LYS A 124 -11.56 11.96 4.21
N ASP A 125 -10.48 12.62 3.81
CA ASP A 125 -9.72 12.26 2.60
C ASP A 125 -9.21 10.82 2.68
N LEU A 126 -8.75 10.40 3.87
CA LEU A 126 -8.30 9.04 4.12
C LEU A 126 -9.42 8.00 3.96
N VAL A 127 -10.63 8.28 4.45
CA VAL A 127 -11.80 7.41 4.20
C VAL A 127 -12.06 7.25 2.71
N GLU A 128 -11.99 8.33 1.94
CA GLU A 128 -12.21 8.28 0.48
C GLU A 128 -11.15 7.44 -0.23
N ILE A 129 -9.88 7.56 0.18
CA ILE A 129 -8.76 6.78 -0.36
C ILE A 129 -8.93 5.29 -0.06
N LEU A 130 -9.18 4.93 1.19
CA LEU A 130 -9.33 3.53 1.59
C LEU A 130 -10.54 2.87 0.90
N ARG A 131 -11.64 3.61 0.69
CA ARG A 131 -12.77 3.16 -0.13
C ARG A 131 -12.40 2.96 -1.58
N LYS A 132 -11.78 3.98 -2.20
CA LYS A 132 -11.40 3.93 -3.63
C LYS A 132 -10.52 2.74 -3.95
N TRP A 133 -9.61 2.40 -3.03
CA TRP A 133 -8.67 1.30 -3.18
C TRP A 133 -9.11 -0.02 -2.55
N ASN A 134 -10.36 -0.10 -2.04
CA ASN A 134 -10.94 -1.30 -1.44
C ASN A 134 -10.11 -1.90 -0.30
N PHE A 135 -9.60 -1.05 0.60
CA PHE A 135 -8.84 -1.52 1.77
C PHE A 135 -9.74 -2.34 2.70
N PRO A 136 -9.31 -3.56 3.08
CA PRO A 136 -10.00 -4.36 4.08
C PRO A 136 -10.12 -3.60 5.40
N GLY A 137 -11.35 -3.40 5.88
CA GLY A 137 -11.63 -2.76 7.17
C GLY A 137 -11.26 -1.27 7.22
N GLY A 138 -11.18 -0.55 6.09
CA GLY A 138 -10.83 0.87 6.04
C GLY A 138 -11.92 1.79 5.48
N ASP A 139 -13.12 1.27 5.22
CA ASP A 139 -14.14 1.92 4.39
C ASP A 139 -15.16 2.76 5.17
N THR A 140 -15.02 2.91 6.49
CA THR A 140 -15.91 3.72 7.31
C THR A 140 -15.15 4.77 8.14
N PRO A 141 -15.76 5.91 8.47
CA PRO A 141 -15.15 6.91 9.34
C PRO A 141 -14.70 6.35 10.69
N SER A 142 -15.48 5.42 11.26
CA SER A 142 -15.16 4.77 12.54
C SER A 142 -13.95 3.84 12.41
N ALA A 143 -13.85 3.11 11.30
CA ALA A 143 -12.70 2.25 11.05
C ALA A 143 -11.41 3.08 10.88
N VAL A 144 -11.47 4.16 10.10
CA VAL A 144 -10.34 5.09 9.96
C VAL A 144 -9.95 5.72 11.28
N ASN A 145 -10.92 6.16 12.09
CA ASN A 145 -10.64 6.68 13.43
C ASN A 145 -9.89 5.65 14.29
N SER A 146 -10.27 4.38 14.19
CA SER A 146 -9.61 3.29 14.91
C SER A 146 -8.17 3.11 14.44
N LEU A 147 -7.90 3.19 13.13
CA LEU A 147 -6.54 3.14 12.58
C LEU A 147 -5.67 4.31 13.05
N LEU A 148 -6.24 5.50 13.20
CA LEU A 148 -5.50 6.70 13.63
C LEU A 148 -5.21 6.73 15.13
N THR A 149 -5.94 5.95 15.94
CA THR A 149 -5.88 6.03 17.42
C THR A 149 -5.44 4.74 18.10
N MET A 150 -5.46 3.60 17.41
CA MET A 150 -4.94 2.34 17.95
C MET A 150 -3.44 2.41 18.17
N ASP A 151 -2.92 1.69 19.16
CA ASP A 151 -1.48 1.42 19.27
C ASP A 151 -1.12 0.26 18.31
N PRO A 152 -0.36 0.51 17.22
CA PRO A 152 -0.02 -0.53 16.26
C PRO A 152 0.91 -1.61 16.83
N LEU A 153 1.72 -1.26 17.84
CA LEU A 153 2.73 -2.16 18.42
C LEU A 153 2.14 -3.06 19.49
N SER A 154 1.13 -2.57 20.23
CA SER A 154 0.42 -3.36 21.25
C SER A 154 -0.79 -4.13 20.68
N SER A 155 -1.25 -3.81 19.47
CA SER A 155 -2.40 -4.50 18.88
C SER A 155 -2.04 -5.89 18.37
N LEU A 156 -2.72 -6.90 18.91
CA LEU A 156 -2.69 -8.29 18.41
C LEU A 156 -3.37 -8.44 17.04
N GLN A 157 -4.14 -7.44 16.60
CA GLN A 157 -4.87 -7.46 15.34
C GLN A 157 -4.59 -6.18 14.56
N VAL A 158 -3.59 -6.25 13.68
CA VAL A 158 -3.46 -5.30 12.58
C VAL A 158 -4.50 -5.64 11.50
N PRO A 159 -4.92 -4.67 10.67
CA PRO A 159 -5.80 -4.95 9.54
C PRO A 159 -5.21 -6.05 8.65
N PRO A 160 -6.05 -6.91 8.02
CA PRO A 160 -5.62 -7.98 7.12
C PRO A 160 -5.21 -7.41 5.77
N TRP A 161 -4.25 -6.49 5.79
CA TRP A 161 -3.71 -5.85 4.61
C TRP A 161 -2.67 -6.75 3.97
N GLU A 162 -2.49 -6.51 2.68
CA GLU A 162 -1.57 -7.21 1.82
C GLU A 162 -0.52 -6.20 1.36
N GLU A 163 0.59 -6.68 0.83
CA GLU A 163 1.71 -5.78 0.46
C GLU A 163 1.27 -4.64 -0.48
N HIS A 164 0.37 -4.90 -1.43
CA HIS A 164 -0.16 -3.88 -2.33
C HIS A 164 -0.96 -2.79 -1.59
N HIS A 165 -1.68 -3.14 -0.52
CA HIS A 165 -2.36 -2.17 0.35
C HIS A 165 -1.31 -1.28 1.05
N LEU A 166 -0.23 -1.86 1.57
CA LEU A 166 0.83 -1.10 2.24
C LEU A 166 1.52 -0.11 1.28
N ILE A 167 1.84 -0.56 0.06
CA ILE A 167 2.42 0.30 -0.99
C ILE A 167 1.43 1.44 -1.34
N THR A 168 0.18 1.10 -1.60
CA THR A 168 -0.85 2.08 -1.96
C THR A 168 -1.05 3.11 -0.83
N LEU A 169 -1.05 2.65 0.42
CA LEU A 169 -1.21 3.51 1.60
C LEU A 169 -0.05 4.50 1.71
N LEU A 170 1.19 4.04 1.68
CA LEU A 170 2.37 4.92 1.77
C LEU A 170 2.46 5.92 0.61
N GLN A 171 2.04 5.52 -0.59
CA GLN A 171 1.97 6.42 -1.74
C GLN A 171 0.92 7.53 -1.51
N GLU A 172 -0.27 7.15 -1.05
CA GLU A 172 -1.36 8.10 -0.85
C GLU A 172 -1.17 9.00 0.38
N ILE A 173 -0.59 8.49 1.47
CA ILE A 173 -0.19 9.31 2.62
C ILE A 173 0.83 10.35 2.19
N HIS A 174 1.85 9.95 1.43
CA HIS A 174 2.85 10.91 0.96
C HIS A 174 2.21 11.98 0.06
N ARG A 175 1.27 11.60 -0.81
CA ARG A 175 0.52 12.54 -1.66
C ARG A 175 -0.34 13.49 -0.82
N LEU A 176 -1.10 12.98 0.14
CA LEU A 176 -1.95 13.78 1.03
C LEU A 176 -1.10 14.72 1.89
N GLY A 177 -0.09 14.19 2.60
CA GLY A 177 0.81 14.97 3.43
C GLY A 177 1.42 16.13 2.64
N LYS A 178 1.88 15.89 1.40
CA LYS A 178 2.37 16.96 0.52
C LYS A 178 1.31 18.02 0.22
N GLY A 179 0.05 17.62 0.05
CA GLY A 179 -1.08 18.54 -0.14
C GLY A 179 -1.35 19.41 1.09
N TYR A 180 -1.27 18.85 2.30
CA TYR A 180 -1.52 19.57 3.55
C TYR A 180 -0.34 20.47 3.96
N PHE A 181 0.90 19.97 3.88
CA PHE A 181 2.09 20.72 4.30
C PHE A 181 2.72 21.59 3.20
N GLY A 182 2.35 21.38 1.93
CA GLY A 182 2.95 22.06 0.77
C GLY A 182 4.39 21.63 0.45
N ASN A 183 4.95 20.67 1.19
CA ASN A 183 6.30 20.13 1.02
C ASN A 183 6.35 18.64 1.43
N THR A 184 7.51 18.00 1.36
CA THR A 184 7.69 16.57 1.70
C THR A 184 8.55 16.34 2.95
N ASN A 185 8.74 17.36 3.80
CA ASN A 185 9.61 17.26 4.98
C ASN A 185 9.04 16.32 6.05
N PHE A 186 7.71 16.15 6.11
CA PHE A 186 7.06 15.18 7.00
C PHE A 186 7.49 13.73 6.73
N ALA A 187 8.01 13.45 5.53
CA ALA A 187 8.51 12.13 5.16
C ALA A 187 9.98 11.91 5.56
N GLN A 188 10.64 12.96 6.06
CA GLN A 188 11.97 12.87 6.67
C GLN A 188 11.79 12.39 8.11
N GLY A 189 12.66 11.50 8.59
CA GLY A 189 12.57 11.00 9.97
C GLY A 189 11.76 9.72 10.13
N VAL A 190 11.53 8.95 9.06
CA VAL A 190 10.95 7.58 9.12
C VAL A 190 11.65 6.73 10.18
N SER A 191 12.97 6.85 10.33
CA SER A 191 13.71 6.09 11.35
C SER A 191 13.34 6.50 12.77
N ASP A 192 13.03 7.77 12.99
CA ASP A 192 12.66 8.32 14.30
C ASP A 192 11.22 7.92 14.64
N THR A 193 10.29 8.00 13.67
CA THR A 193 8.91 7.51 13.85
C THR A 193 8.85 6.03 14.21
N LEU A 194 9.78 5.22 13.67
CA LEU A 194 9.82 3.78 13.89
C LEU A 194 10.74 3.38 15.06
N GLN A 195 11.20 4.33 15.88
CA GLN A 195 12.19 4.04 16.94
C GLN A 195 11.70 3.02 17.97
N ASP A 196 10.39 3.01 18.24
CA ASP A 196 9.75 2.15 19.23
C ASP A 196 9.48 0.72 18.72
N MET A 197 9.68 0.48 17.42
CA MET A 197 9.62 -0.87 16.86
C MET A 197 10.82 -1.72 17.31
N PRO A 198 10.64 -3.05 17.46
CA PRO A 198 11.75 -3.96 17.61
C PRO A 198 12.78 -3.79 16.48
N GLY A 199 14.07 -3.79 16.83
CA GLY A 199 15.13 -3.46 15.87
C GLY A 199 15.15 -4.35 14.62
N GLY A 200 14.78 -5.62 14.75
CA GLY A 200 14.64 -6.56 13.62
C GLY A 200 13.50 -6.18 12.67
N ASP A 201 12.33 -5.87 13.23
CA ASP A 201 11.14 -5.48 12.49
C ASP A 201 11.34 -4.13 11.77
N ARG A 202 11.97 -3.17 12.45
CA ARG A 202 12.36 -1.89 11.86
C ARG A 202 13.31 -2.08 10.69
N ALA A 203 14.37 -2.88 10.86
CA ALA A 203 15.33 -3.14 9.79
C ALA A 203 14.65 -3.81 8.58
N GLN A 204 13.77 -4.77 8.85
CA GLN A 204 12.97 -5.43 7.82
C GLN A 204 12.09 -4.45 7.04
N PHE A 205 11.38 -3.54 7.73
CA PHE A 205 10.57 -2.52 7.07
C PHE A 205 11.41 -1.59 6.20
N ILE A 206 12.55 -1.11 6.71
CA ILE A 206 13.44 -0.22 5.97
C ILE A 206 14.00 -0.91 4.71
N ASP A 207 14.40 -2.17 4.81
CA ASP A 207 14.91 -2.91 3.66
C ASP A 207 13.81 -3.22 2.64
N TRP A 208 12.61 -3.55 3.10
CA TRP A 208 11.43 -3.65 2.23
C TRP A 208 11.12 -2.33 1.53
N LEU A 209 11.09 -1.22 2.27
CA LEU A 209 10.79 0.11 1.75
C LEU A 209 11.82 0.54 0.68
N LYS A 210 13.12 0.29 0.91
CA LYS A 210 14.19 0.52 -0.09
C LYS A 210 14.00 -0.31 -1.36
N GLN A 211 13.44 -1.51 -1.22
CA GLN A 211 13.06 -2.34 -2.35
C GLN A 211 11.78 -1.84 -3.01
N THR A 212 11.03 -0.86 -2.51
CA THR A 212 9.89 -0.28 -3.25
C THR A 212 10.32 0.97 -4.01
N ALA A 213 9.54 1.40 -5.01
CA ALA A 213 9.75 2.71 -5.64
C ALA A 213 9.51 3.88 -4.66
N LEU A 214 8.75 3.63 -3.58
CA LEU A 214 8.45 4.60 -2.52
C LEU A 214 9.64 4.85 -1.60
N GLY A 215 10.64 3.97 -1.62
CA GLY A 215 11.84 4.13 -0.82
C GLY A 215 12.64 5.39 -1.12
N LYS A 216 12.36 6.12 -2.21
CA LYS A 216 12.93 7.47 -2.46
C LYS A 216 12.08 8.60 -1.88
N LEU A 217 10.78 8.36 -1.67
CA LEU A 217 9.82 9.34 -1.15
C LEU A 217 9.90 9.43 0.38
N TRP A 218 10.21 8.31 1.03
CA TRP A 218 10.23 8.15 2.49
C TRP A 218 11.66 8.01 3.03
N ARG A 219 12.55 8.95 2.68
CA ARG A 219 13.96 8.97 3.14
C ARG A 219 14.24 10.15 4.05
#